data_AF-A0A6M3K424-F1
#
_entry.id   AF-A0A6M3K424-F1
#
_cell.length_a   1.000
_cell.length_b   1.000
_cell.length_c   1.000
_cell.angle_alpha   90.00
_cell.angle_beta   90.00
_cell.angle_gamma   90.00
#
_symmetry.space_group_name_H-M   'P 1'
#
loop_
_entity.id
_entity.type
_entity.pdbx_description
1 polymer ?
#
loop_
_entity_poly.entity_id
_entity_poly.type
_entity_poly.pdbx_seq_one_letter_code
_entity_poly.pdbx_strand_id
1 'polypeptide(L)' 'MRIAILYENDEIYVEFDPEKFRLLFKQYLRKYKTIDAAFNMIIKDLKKAALTK' A
#
# COMPACT_ATOMS: atom_id res chain seq x y z
N MET A 1 3.35 -0.43 11.52
CA MET A 1 3.69 0.81 10.79
C MET A 1 2.40 1.52 10.44
N ARG A 2 2.31 2.84 10.60
CA ARG A 2 1.12 3.60 10.19
C ARG A 2 1.42 4.29 8.88
N ILE A 3 0.65 3.98 7.85
CA ILE A 3 0.75 4.64 6.54
C ILE A 3 -0.48 5.52 6.43
N ALA A 4 -0.27 6.82 6.33
CA ALA A 4 -1.32 7.74 5.92
C ALA A 4 -1.48 7.62 4.40
N ILE A 5 -2.69 7.27 3.96
CA ILE A 5 -3.05 7.23 2.54
C ILE A 5 -4.05 8.36 2.31
N LEU A 6 -3.67 9.32 1.47
CA LEU A 6 -4.59 10.36 1.00
C LEU A 6 -5.54 9.76 -0.04
N TYR A 7 -6.85 9.86 0.20
CA TYR A 7 -7.90 9.42 -0.71
C TYR A 7 -8.90 10.55 -0.91
N GLU A 8 -9.00 11.13 -2.12
CA GLU A 8 -10.03 12.11 -2.51
C GLU A 8 -10.27 13.26 -1.50
N ASN A 9 -9.19 13.73 -0.84
CA ASN A 9 -9.14 14.77 0.20
C ASN A 9 -9.39 14.33 1.65
N ASP A 10 -9.63 13.04 1.89
CA ASP A 10 -9.65 12.44 3.22
C ASP A 10 -8.31 11.73 3.54
N GLU A 11 -7.80 11.96 4.75
CA GLU A 11 -6.64 11.23 5.29
C GLU A 11 -7.11 9.92 5.95
N ILE A 12 -6.83 8.80 5.29
CA ILE A 12 -7.09 7.48 5.87
C ILE A 12 -5.81 6.94 6.47
N TYR A 13 -5.82 6.75 7.78
CA TYR A 13 -4.72 6.12 8.50
C TYR A 13 -4.91 4.60 8.49
N VAL A 14 -4.10 3.92 7.68
CA VAL A 14 -4.09 2.45 7.64
C VAL A 14 -2.96 1.95 8.52
N GLU A 15 -3.33 1.23 9.58
CA GLU A 15 -2.37 0.52 10.39
C GLU A 15 -1.99 -0.78 9.66
N PHE A 16 -0.70 -0.91 9.35
CA PHE A 16 -0.21 -1.99 8.51
C PHE A 16 1.01 -2.66 9.12
N ASP A 17 1.04 -3.99 9.03
CA ASP A 17 2.12 -4.81 9.54
C ASP A 17 3.40 -4.57 8.70
N PRO A 18 4.51 -4.15 9.31
CA PRO A 18 5.75 -3.87 8.60
C PRO A 18 6.35 -5.10 7.91
N GLU A 19 6.15 -6.31 8.43
CA GLU A 19 6.64 -7.53 7.75
C GLU A 19 5.85 -7.81 6.48
N LYS A 20 4.52 -7.69 6.56
CA LYS A 20 3.64 -7.81 5.38
C LYS A 20 3.99 -6.76 4.34
N PHE A 21 4.31 -5.54 4.75
CA PHE A 21 4.75 -4.48 3.83
C PHE A 21 6.02 -4.86 3.11
N ARG A 22 7.03 -5.32 3.85
CA ARG A 22 8.31 -5.73 3.26
C ARG A 22 8.13 -6.82 2.21
N LEU A 23 7.26 -7.80 2.50
CA LEU A 23 6.95 -8.89 1.57
C LEU A 23 6.26 -8.39 0.31
N LEU A 24 5.19 -7.60 0.44
CA LEU A 24 4.45 -7.03 -0.69
C LEU A 24 5.31 -6.11 -1.53
N PHE A 25 6.08 -5.23 -0.90
CA PHE A 25 6.99 -4.31 -1.58
C PHE A 25 8.04 -5.06 -2.38
N LYS A 26 8.66 -6.11 -1.81
CA LYS A 26 9.65 -6.92 -2.53
C LYS A 26 9.02 -7.64 -3.73
N GLN A 27 7.80 -8.17 -3.59
CA GLN A 27 7.08 -8.82 -4.68
C GLN A 27 6.76 -7.83 -5.81
N TYR A 28 6.23 -6.66 -5.46
CA TYR A 28 5.86 -5.64 -6.45
C TYR A 28 7.07 -4.97 -7.08
N LEU A 29 8.14 -4.72 -6.34
CA LEU A 29 9.39 -4.22 -6.91
C LEU A 29 9.97 -5.21 -7.93
N ARG A 30 9.92 -6.51 -7.64
CA ARG A 30 10.37 -7.55 -8.59
C ARG A 30 9.51 -7.59 -9.85
N LYS A 31 8.20 -7.35 -9.73
CA LYS A 31 7.25 -7.41 -10.86
C LYS A 31 7.26 -6.14 -11.72
N TYR A 32 7.27 -4.97 -11.10
CA TYR A 32 7.10 -3.67 -11.77
C TYR A 32 8.42 -2.91 -11.96
N LYS A 33 9.54 -3.43 -11.43
CA LYS A 33 10.92 -2.95 -11.60
C LYS A 33 11.18 -1.50 -11.16
N THR A 34 10.20 -0.81 -10.61
CA THR A 34 10.28 0.57 -10.15
C THR A 34 9.63 0.71 -8.78
N ILE A 35 10.19 1.59 -7.96
CA ILE A 35 9.71 1.85 -6.59
C ILE A 35 8.31 2.48 -6.64
N ASP A 36 8.08 3.44 -7.53
CA ASP A 36 6.80 4.16 -7.64
C ASP A 36 5.66 3.22 -8.04
N ALA A 37 5.87 2.35 -9.03
CA ALA A 37 4.86 1.39 -9.42
C ALA A 37 4.59 0.36 -8.31
N ALA A 38 5.61 -0.05 -7.56
CA ALA A 38 5.44 -0.95 -6.44
C ALA A 38 4.60 -0.30 -5.32
N PHE A 39 4.88 0.96 -4.99
CA PHE A 39 4.11 1.71 -4.00
C PHE A 39 2.66 1.94 -4.44
N ASN A 40 2.43 2.32 -5.70
CA ASN A 40 1.08 2.51 -6.23
C ASN A 40 0.24 1.23 -6.16
N MET A 41 0.85 0.06 -6.36
CA MET A 41 0.16 -1.22 -6.22
C MET A 41 -0.17 -1.55 -4.76
N ILE A 42 0.74 -1.27 -3.83
CA ILE A 42 0.45 -1.43 -2.39
C ILE A 42 -0.71 -0.53 -1.98
N ILE A 43 -0.69 0.75 -2.38
CA ILE A 43 -1.76 1.70 -2.09
C ILE A 43 -3.09 1.21 -2.67
N LYS A 44 -3.09 0.69 -3.91
CA LYS A 44 -4.29 0.13 -4.55
C LYS A 44 -4.88 -1.05 -3.78
N ASP A 45 -4.04 -1.95 -3.28
CA ASP A 45 -4.49 -3.09 -2.49
C ASP A 45 -5.01 -2.67 -1.12
N LEU A 46 -4.34 -1.72 -0.46
CA LEU A 46 -4.79 -1.16 0.81
C LEU A 46 -6.13 -0.45 0.67
N LYS A 47 -6.33 0.33 -0.40
CA LYS A 47 -7.61 0.98 -0.72
C LYS A 47 -8.72 -0.05 -0.94
N LYS A 48 -8.46 -1.14 -1.67
CA LYS A 48 -9.43 -2.23 -1.83
C LYS A 48 -9.80 -2.88 -0.50
N ALA A 49 -8.81 -3.18 0.33
CA ALA A 49 -9.06 -3.78 1.64
C ALA A 49 -9.87 -2.85 2.57
N ALA A 50 -9.66 -1.54 2.48
CA ALA A 50 -10.43 -0.55 3.23
C ALA A 50 -11.89 -0.43 2.75
N LEU A 51 -12.14 -0.48 1.43
CA LEU A 51 -13.47 -0.38 0.83
C LEU A 51 -14.35 -1.64 1.00
N THR A 52 -13.73 -2.80 1.27
CA THR A 52 -14.46 -4.08 1.41
C THR A 52 -14.89 -4.35 2.87
N LYS A 53 -14.81 -3.34 3.74
CA LYS A 53 -15.07 -3.44 5.18
C LYS A 53 -16.29 -2.61 5.57
#